data_AF-F2D2T3-F1
#
_entry.id   AF-F2D2T3-F1
#
_cell.length_a   1.000
_cell.length_b   1.000
_cell.length_c   1.000
_cell.angle_alpha   90.00
_cell.angle_beta   90.00
_cell.angle_gamma   90.00
#
_symmetry.space_group_name_H-M   'P 1'
#
loop_
_entity.id
_entity.type
_entity.pdbx_description
1 polymer ?
#
loop_
_entity_poly.entity_id
_entity_poly.type
_entity_poly.pdbx_seq_one_letter_code
_entity_poly.pdbx_strand_id
1 'polypeptide(L)'
;MLLGIELTRQISREMDAHMSYTDAHLCDNNVLSFPSLQEHVLTGGHGLMVNGYDPVIKALSRDLDVHLNHRVTKIIQRYNKVIVCVEDGTSFVADAAIITVPLGVLKANIIKFEPELPDWKLSAISDLGVGLENKIALRFNTIFWPNVEVLGRVAQTSNACGYFLNLHKATGHPVLVCMVAGRFAYEMEKLSDEESVNFVMSQLRRMLPGATEPV
;
A
#
# COMPACT_ATOMS: atom_id res chain seq x y z
N MET A 1 17.19 3.88 -39.20
CA MET A 1 17.26 4.86 -38.09
C MET A 1 15.97 4.89 -37.27
N LEU A 2 14.79 5.05 -37.90
CA LEU A 2 13.47 5.02 -37.21
C LEU A 2 13.16 3.71 -36.46
N LEU A 3 13.46 2.54 -37.05
CA LEU A 3 13.25 1.24 -36.39
C LEU A 3 14.07 1.05 -35.10
N GLY A 4 15.28 1.60 -35.04
CA GLY A 4 16.14 1.49 -33.85
C GLY A 4 15.67 2.38 -32.70
N ILE A 5 15.09 3.55 -33.00
CA ILE A 5 14.52 4.46 -32.00
C ILE A 5 13.23 3.87 -31.41
N GLU A 6 12.40 3.23 -32.25
CA GLU A 6 11.17 2.58 -31.81
C GLU A 6 11.45 1.38 -30.91
N LEU A 7 12.47 0.57 -31.24
CA LEU A 7 12.91 -0.55 -30.40
C LEU A 7 13.46 -0.08 -29.05
N THR A 8 14.30 0.94 -29.02
CA THR A 8 14.85 1.48 -27.76
C THR A 8 13.76 2.07 -26.88
N ARG A 9 12.77 2.75 -27.47
CA ARG A 9 11.59 3.24 -26.73
C ARG A 9 10.74 2.10 -26.20
N GLN A 10 10.59 1.02 -26.95
CA GLN A 10 9.85 -0.15 -26.50
C GLN A 10 10.55 -0.86 -25.34
N ILE A 11 11.87 -1.07 -25.44
CA ILE A 11 12.67 -1.66 -24.36
C ILE A 11 12.62 -0.80 -23.09
N SER A 12 12.72 0.53 -23.22
CA SER A 12 12.57 1.45 -22.08
C SER A 12 11.20 1.33 -21.41
N ARG A 13 10.12 1.20 -22.19
CA ARG A 13 8.75 1.03 -21.66
C ARG A 13 8.54 -0.31 -20.96
N GLU A 14 9.10 -1.37 -21.53
CA GLU A 14 9.07 -2.70 -20.91
C GLU A 14 9.87 -2.71 -19.61
N MET A 15 11.00 -1.99 -19.55
CA MET A 15 11.80 -1.83 -18.34
C MET A 15 11.10 -0.97 -17.28
N ASP A 16 10.41 0.12 -17.66
CA ASP A 16 9.59 0.93 -16.75
C ASP A 16 8.38 0.15 -16.21
N ALA A 17 7.75 -0.67 -17.05
CA ALA A 17 6.67 -1.55 -16.65
C ALA A 17 7.16 -2.68 -15.74
N HIS A 18 8.32 -3.25 -16.04
CA HIS A 18 8.97 -4.25 -15.19
C HIS A 18 9.33 -3.63 -13.84
N MET A 19 9.93 -2.44 -13.80
CA MET A 19 10.24 -1.72 -12.55
C MET A 19 8.96 -1.39 -11.78
N SER A 20 7.90 -0.93 -12.44
CA SER A 20 6.58 -0.73 -11.78
C SER A 20 5.98 -2.05 -11.24
N TYR A 21 6.29 -3.19 -11.87
CA TYR A 21 5.80 -4.53 -11.53
C TYR A 21 6.62 -5.22 -10.44
N THR A 22 7.96 -5.18 -10.53
CA THR A 22 8.87 -5.80 -9.57
C THR A 22 8.98 -4.99 -8.31
N ASP A 23 8.87 -3.68 -8.43
CA ASP A 23 9.20 -2.84 -7.30
C ASP A 23 8.00 -2.31 -6.54
N ALA A 24 6.79 -2.34 -7.12
CA ALA A 24 5.57 -1.77 -6.53
C ALA A 24 5.92 -0.54 -5.67
N HIS A 25 6.78 0.35 -6.19
CA HIS A 25 7.55 1.23 -5.32
C HIS A 25 6.55 2.13 -4.62
N LEU A 26 6.35 1.84 -3.33
CA LEU A 26 5.47 2.58 -2.46
C LEU A 26 5.92 4.06 -2.51
N CYS A 27 7.20 4.34 -2.69
CA CYS A 27 7.72 5.70 -2.82
C CYS A 27 8.06 6.07 -4.26
N ASP A 28 7.99 7.36 -4.60
CA ASP A 28 8.53 7.89 -5.87
C ASP A 28 10.02 7.50 -6.03
N ASN A 29 10.50 7.28 -7.26
CA ASN A 29 11.87 6.80 -7.52
C ASN A 29 12.96 7.73 -6.95
N ASN A 30 12.61 8.97 -6.60
CA ASN A 30 13.48 9.96 -5.96
C ASN A 30 13.61 9.81 -4.43
N VAL A 31 12.90 8.88 -3.82
CA VAL A 31 12.88 8.66 -2.35
C VAL A 31 13.70 7.42 -1.96
N LEU A 32 14.17 6.65 -2.93
CA LEU A 32 14.89 5.40 -2.70
C LEU A 32 16.40 5.64 -2.64
N SER A 33 17.04 5.11 -1.61
CA SER A 33 18.50 5.04 -1.53
C SER A 33 18.97 3.70 -2.11
N PHE A 34 19.35 3.72 -3.39
CA PHE A 34 19.85 2.58 -4.17
C PHE A 34 20.87 1.65 -3.44
N PRO A 35 21.80 2.13 -2.60
CA PRO A 35 22.77 1.27 -1.92
C PRO A 35 22.19 0.40 -0.79
N SER A 36 20.96 0.66 -0.33
CA SER A 36 20.37 0.01 0.86
C SER A 36 19.34 -1.09 0.55
N LEU A 37 18.98 -1.27 -0.72
CA LEU A 37 18.03 -2.29 -1.16
C LEU A 37 18.73 -3.66 -1.30
N GLN A 38 18.99 -4.31 -0.17
CA GLN A 38 19.41 -5.71 -0.15
C GLN A 38 18.24 -6.56 0.35
N GLU A 39 17.49 -7.16 -0.57
CA GLU A 39 16.36 -8.00 -0.22
C GLU A 39 16.82 -9.41 0.20
N HIS A 40 16.43 -9.84 1.40
CA HIS A 40 16.59 -11.23 1.81
C HIS A 40 15.37 -12.03 1.36
N VAL A 41 15.45 -12.62 0.17
CA VAL A 41 14.33 -13.37 -0.43
C VAL A 41 14.18 -14.74 0.27
N LEU A 42 13.01 -14.96 0.86
CA LEU A 42 12.67 -16.25 1.46
C LEU A 42 12.43 -17.32 0.36
N THR A 43 12.79 -18.56 0.66
CA THR A 43 12.50 -19.69 -0.24
C THR A 43 11.02 -20.10 -0.14
N GLY A 44 10.44 -20.62 -1.22
CA GLY A 44 9.04 -21.11 -1.25
C GLY A 44 8.05 -20.30 -2.10
N GLY A 45 8.49 -19.19 -2.71
CA GLY A 45 7.64 -18.35 -3.56
C GLY A 45 6.62 -17.53 -2.78
N HIS A 46 5.68 -16.89 -3.50
CA HIS A 46 4.64 -16.04 -2.91
C HIS A 46 3.31 -16.78 -2.81
N GLY A 47 2.67 -16.71 -1.64
CA GLY A 47 1.35 -17.27 -1.39
C GLY A 47 0.30 -16.17 -1.13
N LEU A 48 -0.94 -16.40 -1.59
CA LEU A 48 -2.07 -15.55 -1.24
C LEU A 48 -2.89 -16.18 -0.12
N MET A 49 -3.25 -15.38 0.89
CA MET A 49 -4.15 -15.81 1.96
C MET A 49 -5.60 -15.84 1.45
N VAL A 50 -6.07 -17.02 1.04
CA VAL A 50 -7.39 -17.20 0.41
C VAL A 50 -8.58 -16.77 1.27
N ASN A 51 -8.42 -16.80 2.60
CA ASN A 51 -9.43 -16.36 3.57
C ASN A 51 -9.17 -14.93 4.09
N GLY A 52 -8.29 -14.17 3.43
CA GLY A 52 -7.78 -12.90 3.93
C GLY A 52 -6.85 -13.03 5.15
N TYR A 53 -6.36 -11.90 5.63
CA TYR A 53 -5.46 -11.84 6.80
C TYR A 53 -6.18 -11.73 8.15
N ASP A 54 -7.48 -11.44 8.15
CA ASP A 54 -8.29 -11.29 9.37
C ASP A 54 -8.20 -12.49 10.34
N PRO A 55 -8.20 -13.77 9.90
CA PRO A 55 -8.01 -14.89 10.81
C PRO A 55 -6.68 -14.86 11.58
N VAL A 56 -5.61 -14.35 10.96
CA VAL A 56 -4.29 -14.23 11.62
C VAL A 56 -4.37 -13.18 12.72
N ILE A 57 -4.97 -12.03 12.42
CA ILE A 57 -5.14 -10.95 13.41
C ILE A 57 -6.00 -11.42 14.58
N LYS A 58 -7.13 -12.09 14.31
CA LYS A 58 -8.01 -12.67 15.34
C LYS A 58 -7.34 -13.73 16.20
N ALA A 59 -6.45 -14.53 15.60
CA ALA A 59 -5.69 -15.53 16.35
C ALA A 59 -4.67 -14.86 17.29
N LEU A 60 -3.98 -13.81 16.82
CA LEU A 60 -2.99 -13.07 17.59
C LEU A 60 -3.60 -12.16 18.66
N SER A 61 -4.81 -11.67 18.45
CA SER A 61 -5.51 -10.80 19.41
C SER A 61 -6.31 -11.57 20.47
N ARG A 62 -6.35 -12.90 20.37
CA ARG A 62 -7.07 -13.73 21.34
C ARG A 62 -6.48 -13.53 22.75
N ASP A 63 -7.36 -13.33 23.71
CA ASP A 63 -7.02 -13.14 25.14
C ASP A 63 -6.16 -11.89 25.42
N LEU A 64 -6.06 -10.95 24.48
CA LEU A 64 -5.44 -9.63 24.70
C LEU A 64 -6.50 -8.58 25.08
N ASP A 65 -6.13 -7.70 25.99
CA ASP A 65 -6.94 -6.53 26.34
C ASP A 65 -6.76 -5.42 25.28
N VAL A 66 -7.64 -5.42 24.27
CA VAL A 66 -7.57 -4.51 23.12
C VAL A 66 -8.65 -3.44 23.21
N HIS A 67 -8.22 -2.19 23.35
CA HIS A 67 -9.10 -1.03 23.44
C HIS A 67 -9.25 -0.34 22.08
N LEU A 68 -10.32 -0.68 21.33
CA LEU A 68 -10.66 -0.02 20.07
C LEU A 68 -11.27 1.37 20.30
N ASN A 69 -11.23 2.25 19.29
CA ASN A 69 -11.73 3.63 19.38
C ASN A 69 -11.05 4.52 20.44
N HIS A 70 -9.85 4.14 20.91
CA HIS A 70 -9.05 4.92 21.84
C HIS A 70 -7.90 5.61 21.12
N ARG A 71 -8.17 6.75 20.47
CA ARG A 71 -7.15 7.54 19.77
C ARG A 71 -6.21 8.21 20.77
N VAL A 72 -4.97 7.73 20.85
CA VAL A 72 -3.92 8.36 21.67
C VAL A 72 -3.57 9.73 21.10
N THR A 73 -3.56 10.76 21.96
CA THR A 73 -3.20 12.15 21.61
C THR A 73 -1.92 12.61 22.28
N LYS A 74 -1.55 11.99 23.41
CA LYS A 74 -0.38 12.40 24.20
C LYS A 74 0.21 11.24 24.98
N ILE A 75 1.54 11.20 25.08
CA ILE A 75 2.30 10.22 25.85
C ILE A 75 3.26 10.96 26.77
N ILE A 76 3.14 10.73 28.08
CA ILE A 76 3.90 11.42 29.12
C ILE A 76 4.73 10.40 29.89
N GLN A 77 6.05 10.59 29.97
CA GLN A 77 6.94 9.81 30.81
C GLN A 77 7.38 10.64 32.03
N ARG A 78 6.97 10.21 33.23
CA ARG A 78 7.34 10.86 34.51
C ARG A 78 7.48 9.83 35.62
N TYR A 79 8.44 10.04 36.52
CA TYR A 79 8.60 9.25 37.76
C TYR A 79 8.56 7.72 37.55
N ASN A 80 9.25 7.21 36.51
CA ASN A 80 9.26 5.80 36.12
C ASN A 80 7.90 5.21 35.70
N LYS A 81 6.97 6.07 35.26
CA LYS A 81 5.69 5.68 34.67
C LYS A 81 5.50 6.34 33.31
N VAL A 82 4.68 5.71 32.49
CA VAL A 82 4.16 6.26 31.23
C VAL A 82 2.66 6.46 31.38
N ILE A 83 2.19 7.65 31.03
CA ILE A 83 0.78 8.04 31.01
C ILE A 83 0.40 8.26 29.54
N VAL A 84 -0.57 7.48 29.05
CA VAL A 84 -1.09 7.56 27.69
C VAL A 84 -2.45 8.22 27.74
N CYS A 85 -2.57 9.43 27.20
CA CYS A 85 -3.82 10.18 27.14
C CYS A 85 -4.53 9.92 25.81
N VAL A 86 -5.85 9.75 25.90
CA VAL A 86 -6.74 9.48 24.78
C VAL A 86 -7.65 10.68 24.53
N GLU A 87 -8.10 10.84 23.30
CA GLU A 87 -8.95 11.95 22.83
C GLU A 87 -10.24 12.14 23.64
N ASP A 88 -10.81 11.05 24.17
CA ASP A 88 -12.02 11.06 25.00
C ASP A 88 -11.78 11.58 26.44
N GLY A 89 -10.54 11.92 26.79
CA GLY A 89 -10.13 12.37 28.12
C GLY A 89 -9.66 11.23 29.03
N THR A 90 -9.78 9.98 28.61
CA THR A 90 -9.29 8.81 29.35
C THR A 90 -7.76 8.80 29.38
N SER A 91 -7.17 8.24 30.44
CA SER A 91 -5.72 8.04 30.54
C SER A 91 -5.36 6.66 31.08
N PHE A 92 -4.36 6.04 30.49
CA PHE A 92 -3.80 4.76 30.90
C PHE A 92 -2.43 4.98 31.53
N VAL A 93 -2.15 4.31 32.65
CA VAL A 93 -0.87 4.41 33.35
C VAL A 93 -0.18 3.05 33.33
N ALA A 94 1.08 3.01 32.91
CA ALA A 94 1.88 1.80 32.81
C ALA A 94 3.33 2.06 33.25
N ASP A 95 4.09 0.99 33.49
CA ASP A 95 5.53 1.05 33.73
C ASP A 95 6.33 1.33 32.46
N ALA A 96 5.81 0.89 31.30
CA ALA A 96 6.43 1.08 30.00
C ALA A 96 5.36 1.21 28.90
N ALA A 97 5.74 1.79 27.77
CA ALA A 97 4.92 1.83 26.56
C ALA A 97 5.73 1.39 25.34
N ILE A 98 5.12 0.55 24.50
CA ILE A 98 5.65 0.16 23.20
C ILE A 98 4.87 0.93 22.14
N ILE A 99 5.57 1.72 21.33
CA ILE A 99 4.95 2.58 20.31
C ILE A 99 5.06 1.91 18.95
N THR A 100 3.93 1.44 18.44
CA THR A 100 3.81 0.74 17.14
C THR A 100 3.02 1.54 16.11
N VAL A 101 2.91 2.85 16.30
CA VAL A 101 2.15 3.71 15.37
C VAL A 101 2.88 3.79 14.03
N PRO A 102 2.15 3.92 12.90
CA PRO A 102 2.78 4.07 11.59
C PRO A 102 3.73 5.27 11.53
N LEU A 103 4.81 5.17 10.75
CA LEU A 103 5.77 6.26 10.56
C LEU A 103 5.09 7.56 10.07
N GLY A 104 4.08 7.45 9.21
CA GLY A 104 3.28 8.60 8.76
C GLY A 104 2.57 9.34 9.90
N VAL A 105 2.13 8.64 10.96
CA VAL A 105 1.53 9.25 12.15
C VAL A 105 2.57 10.01 12.96
N LEU A 106 3.78 9.47 13.10
CA LEU A 106 4.89 10.16 13.74
C LEU A 106 5.30 11.42 12.98
N LYS A 107 5.40 11.34 11.64
CA LYS A 107 5.69 12.49 10.77
C LYS A 107 4.62 13.57 10.82
N ALA A 108 3.34 13.18 10.95
CA ALA A 108 2.23 14.13 11.09
C ALA A 108 2.24 14.88 12.44
N ASN A 109 3.04 14.45 13.41
CA ASN A 109 3.19 15.06 14.72
C ASN A 109 1.85 15.28 15.46
N ILE A 110 0.91 14.33 15.29
CA ILE A 110 -0.43 14.40 15.91
C ILE A 110 -0.47 13.80 17.33
N ILE A 111 0.58 13.08 17.74
CA ILE A 111 0.76 12.55 19.10
C ILE A 111 1.86 13.36 19.78
N LYS A 112 1.54 14.01 20.90
CA LYS A 112 2.52 14.78 21.68
C LYS A 112 3.31 13.87 22.63
N PHE A 113 4.63 13.97 22.63
CA PHE A 113 5.51 13.28 23.57
C PHE A 113 6.03 14.25 24.63
N GLU A 114 5.96 13.85 25.90
CA GLU A 114 6.52 14.62 27.03
C GLU A 114 7.38 13.72 27.94
N PRO A 115 8.70 13.91 28.01
CA PRO A 115 9.49 14.88 27.25
C PRO A 115 9.44 14.61 25.74
N GLU A 116 9.81 15.62 24.95
CA GLU A 116 9.92 15.46 23.50
C GLU A 116 10.90 14.33 23.15
N LEU A 117 10.70 13.72 21.98
CA LEU A 117 11.61 12.71 21.49
C LEU A 117 12.99 13.33 21.24
N PRO A 118 14.08 12.60 21.53
CA PRO A 118 15.43 13.13 21.32
C PRO A 118 15.71 13.39 19.83
N ASP A 119 16.57 14.37 19.55
CA ASP A 119 16.85 14.86 18.19
C ASP A 119 17.20 13.74 17.20
N TRP A 120 18.02 12.77 17.60
CA TRP A 120 18.42 11.65 16.72
C TRP A 120 17.21 10.83 16.24
N LYS A 121 16.14 10.73 17.05
CA LYS A 121 14.91 10.03 16.70
C LYS A 121 14.01 10.89 15.81
N LEU A 122 13.95 12.19 16.07
CA LEU A 122 13.24 13.14 15.20
C LEU A 122 13.87 13.22 13.80
N SER A 123 15.20 13.28 13.72
CA SER A 123 15.93 13.20 12.45
C SER A 123 15.63 11.91 11.70
N ALA A 124 15.69 10.75 12.38
CA ALA A 124 15.34 9.47 11.74
C ALA A 124 13.88 9.43 11.23
N ILE A 125 12.93 9.96 12.01
CA ILE A 125 11.52 10.06 11.59
C ILE A 125 11.40 10.97 10.36
N SER A 126 12.15 12.07 10.29
CA SER A 126 12.17 12.99 9.16
C SER A 126 12.75 12.34 7.90
N ASP A 127 13.87 11.64 8.04
CA ASP A 127 14.66 11.14 6.90
C ASP A 127 14.05 9.90 6.24
N LEU A 128 13.37 9.04 7.00
CA LEU A 128 12.75 7.82 6.46
C LEU A 128 11.58 8.16 5.54
N GLY A 129 11.56 7.58 4.33
CA GLY A 129 10.45 7.71 3.39
C GLY A 129 9.21 6.93 3.83
N VAL A 130 8.01 7.46 3.51
CA VAL A 130 6.75 6.73 3.61
C VAL A 130 6.18 6.64 2.21
N GLY A 131 5.92 5.42 1.77
CA GLY A 131 5.32 5.19 0.48
C GLY A 131 3.80 4.99 0.55
N LEU A 132 3.18 5.01 -0.61
CA LEU A 132 1.75 4.94 -0.85
C LEU A 132 1.44 3.93 -1.95
N GLU A 133 0.55 2.99 -1.63
CA GLU A 133 -0.08 2.06 -2.55
C GLU A 133 -1.53 1.87 -2.14
N ASN A 134 -2.43 1.96 -3.13
CA ASN A 134 -3.85 1.76 -3.00
C ASN A 134 -4.30 0.60 -3.91
N LYS A 135 -5.44 0.00 -3.56
CA LYS A 135 -6.01 -1.16 -4.26
C LYS A 135 -7.45 -0.89 -4.62
N ILE A 136 -7.78 -1.04 -5.89
CA ILE A 136 -9.15 -0.89 -6.39
C ILE A 136 -9.66 -2.28 -6.77
N ALA A 137 -10.50 -2.84 -5.90
CA ALA A 137 -11.10 -4.15 -6.11
C ALA A 137 -12.40 -4.03 -6.91
N LEU A 138 -12.43 -4.67 -8.07
CA LEU A 138 -13.58 -4.71 -8.97
C LEU A 138 -14.17 -6.11 -8.97
N ARG A 139 -15.40 -6.25 -8.48
CA ARG A 139 -16.16 -7.49 -8.51
C ARG A 139 -17.06 -7.49 -9.75
N PHE A 140 -17.14 -8.61 -10.45
CA PHE A 140 -17.95 -8.76 -11.65
C PHE A 140 -18.97 -9.89 -11.50
N ASN A 141 -20.01 -9.93 -12.35
CA ASN A 141 -20.93 -11.07 -12.41
C ASN A 141 -20.33 -12.27 -13.15
N THR A 142 -19.47 -12.02 -14.13
CA THR A 142 -18.91 -13.05 -15.03
C THR A 142 -17.43 -12.79 -15.27
N ILE A 143 -16.68 -13.87 -15.51
CA ILE A 143 -15.25 -13.81 -15.83
C ILE A 143 -15.11 -13.63 -17.34
N PHE A 144 -14.50 -12.52 -17.76
CA PHE A 144 -14.25 -12.20 -19.18
C PHE A 144 -12.75 -12.09 -19.51
N TRP A 145 -11.88 -12.37 -18.54
CA TRP A 145 -10.43 -12.32 -18.67
C TRP A 145 -9.81 -13.72 -18.73
N PRO A 146 -8.59 -13.88 -19.28
CA PRO A 146 -7.92 -15.18 -19.33
C PRO A 146 -7.54 -15.69 -17.93
N ASN A 147 -7.40 -17.01 -17.80
CA ASN A 147 -7.01 -17.66 -16.54
C ASN A 147 -5.50 -17.50 -16.24
N VAL A 148 -5.09 -16.28 -15.90
CA VAL A 148 -3.72 -15.89 -15.53
C VAL A 148 -3.68 -15.30 -14.12
N GLU A 149 -2.50 -15.21 -13.51
CA GLU A 149 -2.35 -14.61 -12.17
C GLU A 149 -2.47 -13.08 -12.18
N VAL A 150 -1.84 -12.46 -13.17
CA VAL A 150 -1.79 -11.02 -13.32
C VAL A 150 -2.06 -10.64 -14.77
N LEU A 151 -2.82 -9.56 -14.96
CA LEU A 151 -2.99 -8.89 -16.26
C LEU A 151 -2.25 -7.56 -16.18
N GLY A 152 -1.23 -7.36 -16.99
CA GLY A 152 -0.48 -6.10 -17.04
C GLY A 152 -0.68 -5.37 -18.36
N ARG A 153 -0.68 -4.04 -18.32
CA ARG A 153 -0.59 -3.20 -19.53
C ARG A 153 0.60 -2.27 -19.43
N VAL A 154 1.47 -2.35 -20.44
CA VAL A 154 2.52 -1.35 -20.66
C VAL A 154 1.90 -0.14 -21.37
N ALA A 155 1.98 1.02 -20.74
CA ALA A 155 1.50 2.28 -21.31
C ALA A 155 2.65 3.25 -21.58
N GLN A 156 2.37 4.29 -22.37
CA GLN A 156 3.38 5.32 -22.71
C GLN A 156 3.73 6.25 -21.54
N THR A 157 2.89 6.30 -20.51
CA THR A 157 3.09 7.06 -19.28
C THR A 157 3.01 6.12 -18.08
N SER A 158 3.84 6.35 -17.07
CA SER A 158 3.88 5.57 -15.83
C SER A 158 2.52 5.45 -15.16
N ASN A 159 1.72 6.53 -15.17
CA ASN A 159 0.37 6.58 -14.57
C ASN A 159 -0.68 5.70 -15.28
N ALA A 160 -0.38 5.15 -16.45
CA ALA A 160 -1.27 4.25 -17.18
C ALA A 160 -0.77 2.81 -17.21
N CYS A 161 0.38 2.54 -16.57
CA CYS A 161 0.89 1.21 -16.34
C CYS A 161 0.20 0.65 -15.09
N GLY A 162 -0.83 -0.17 -15.31
CA GLY A 162 -1.55 -0.84 -14.24
C GLY A 162 -1.43 -2.35 -14.40
N TYR A 163 -1.31 -3.05 -13.28
CA TYR A 163 -1.51 -4.49 -13.26
C TYR A 163 -2.73 -4.84 -12.40
N PHE A 164 -3.46 -5.85 -12.85
CA PHE A 164 -4.63 -6.38 -12.21
C PHE A 164 -4.31 -7.76 -11.67
N LEU A 165 -4.39 -7.91 -10.34
CA LEU A 165 -4.32 -9.21 -9.69
C LEU A 165 -5.65 -9.95 -9.91
N ASN A 166 -5.58 -11.16 -10.46
CA ASN A 166 -6.74 -12.02 -10.66
C ASN A 166 -7.05 -12.82 -9.39
N LEU A 167 -7.92 -12.29 -8.52
CA LEU A 167 -8.31 -12.98 -7.29
C LEU A 167 -9.19 -14.20 -7.53
N HIS A 168 -9.81 -14.34 -8.70
CA HIS A 168 -10.58 -15.54 -9.03
C HIS A 168 -9.73 -16.81 -8.94
N LYS A 169 -8.45 -16.75 -9.34
CA LYS A 169 -7.57 -17.93 -9.31
C LYS A 169 -7.33 -18.45 -7.88
N ALA A 170 -7.31 -17.55 -6.90
CA ALA A 170 -7.02 -17.91 -5.51
C ALA A 170 -8.28 -18.10 -4.65
N THR A 171 -9.34 -17.35 -4.94
CA THR A 171 -10.54 -17.30 -4.08
C THR A 171 -11.80 -17.88 -4.74
N GLY A 172 -11.78 -18.11 -6.06
CA GLY A 172 -12.96 -18.49 -6.83
C GLY A 172 -13.98 -17.36 -7.04
N HIS A 173 -13.73 -16.16 -6.51
CA HIS A 173 -14.60 -15.01 -6.72
C HIS A 173 -14.18 -14.20 -7.94
N PRO A 174 -15.12 -13.76 -8.80
CA PRO A 174 -14.83 -12.97 -10.01
C PRO A 174 -14.39 -11.55 -9.68
N VAL A 175 -13.19 -11.40 -9.13
CA VAL A 175 -12.63 -10.13 -8.67
C VAL A 175 -11.27 -9.88 -9.33
N LEU A 176 -11.12 -8.69 -9.89
CA LEU A 176 -9.83 -8.13 -10.31
C LEU A 176 -9.44 -7.01 -9.36
N VAL A 177 -8.20 -6.98 -8.90
CA VAL A 177 -7.68 -5.89 -8.07
C VAL A 177 -6.64 -5.12 -8.84
N CYS A 178 -6.94 -3.86 -9.15
CA CYS A 178 -5.95 -2.94 -9.70
C CYS A 178 -5.06 -2.42 -8.58
N MET A 179 -3.76 -2.63 -8.71
CA MET A 179 -2.76 -2.08 -7.78
C MET A 179 -2.30 -0.72 -8.31
N VAL A 180 -2.30 0.28 -7.43
CA VAL A 180 -2.01 1.68 -7.76
C VAL A 180 -0.95 2.17 -6.78
N ALA A 181 0.24 2.53 -7.26
CA ALA A 181 1.36 2.91 -6.39
C ALA A 181 1.95 4.29 -6.73
N GLY A 182 2.75 4.81 -5.81
CA GLY A 182 3.55 6.02 -5.99
C GLY A 182 2.71 7.27 -6.28
N ARG A 183 3.19 8.13 -7.19
CA ARG A 183 2.48 9.38 -7.54
C ARG A 183 1.08 9.14 -8.09
N PHE A 184 0.88 8.03 -8.82
CA PHE A 184 -0.44 7.72 -9.36
C PHE A 184 -1.43 7.37 -8.23
N ALA A 185 -0.99 6.72 -7.15
CA ALA A 185 -1.83 6.50 -5.97
C ALA A 185 -2.29 7.81 -5.33
N TYR A 186 -1.39 8.80 -5.23
CA TYR A 186 -1.73 10.13 -4.70
C TYR A 186 -2.75 10.89 -5.55
N GLU A 187 -2.67 10.79 -6.88
CA GLU A 187 -3.67 11.41 -7.76
C GLU A 187 -5.02 10.67 -7.67
N MET A 188 -5.00 9.35 -7.53
CA MET A 188 -6.23 8.55 -7.36
C MET A 188 -6.94 8.84 -6.04
N GLU A 189 -6.23 9.16 -4.94
CA GLU A 189 -6.85 9.54 -3.66
C GLU A 189 -7.68 10.83 -3.72
N LYS A 190 -7.47 11.67 -4.74
CA LYS A 190 -8.24 12.90 -4.94
C LYS A 190 -9.56 12.67 -5.66
N LEU A 191 -9.75 11.48 -6.23
CA LEU A 191 -10.94 11.10 -6.96
C LEU A 191 -11.97 10.47 -6.01
N SER A 192 -13.25 10.58 -6.37
CA SER A 192 -14.28 9.74 -5.77
C SER A 192 -14.11 8.26 -6.14
N ASP A 193 -14.77 7.38 -5.40
CA ASP A 193 -14.79 5.94 -5.71
C ASP A 193 -15.33 5.69 -7.14
N GLU A 194 -16.37 6.40 -7.55
CA GLU A 194 -16.96 6.28 -8.88
C GLU A 194 -15.96 6.72 -9.98
N GLU A 195 -15.30 7.86 -9.80
CA GLU A 195 -14.28 8.35 -10.73
C GLU A 195 -13.08 7.39 -10.81
N SER A 196 -12.67 6.83 -9.67
CA SER A 196 -11.60 5.84 -9.58
C SER A 196 -11.95 4.55 -10.32
N VAL A 197 -13.16 4.03 -10.11
CA VAL A 197 -13.68 2.85 -10.81
C VAL A 197 -13.77 3.12 -12.31
N ASN A 198 -14.33 4.27 -12.72
CA ASN A 198 -14.44 4.65 -14.12
C ASN A 198 -13.07 4.76 -14.79
N PHE A 199 -12.08 5.32 -14.10
CA PHE A 199 -10.71 5.40 -14.59
C PHE A 199 -10.11 4.01 -14.78
N VAL A 200 -10.17 3.15 -13.76
CA VAL A 200 -9.62 1.78 -13.84
C VAL A 200 -10.33 0.96 -14.91
N MET A 201 -11.65 1.05 -15.01
CA MET A 201 -12.43 0.40 -16.06
C MET A 201 -12.05 0.89 -17.45
N SER A 202 -11.71 2.18 -17.61
CA SER A 202 -11.20 2.69 -18.89
C SER A 202 -9.87 2.02 -19.28
N GLN A 203 -8.98 1.74 -18.31
CA GLN A 203 -7.74 1.00 -18.59
C GLN A 203 -8.01 -0.47 -18.88
N LEU A 204 -8.92 -1.10 -18.11
CA LEU A 204 -9.31 -2.49 -18.30
C LEU A 204 -9.94 -2.71 -19.68
N ARG A 205 -10.84 -1.83 -20.13
CA ARG A 205 -11.45 -1.90 -21.48
C ARG A 205 -10.43 -1.73 -22.60
N ARG A 206 -9.34 -1.00 -22.37
CA ARG A 206 -8.25 -0.89 -23.35
C ARG A 206 -7.44 -2.19 -23.46
N MET A 207 -7.41 -3.01 -22.42
CA MET A 207 -6.81 -4.36 -22.46
C MET A 207 -7.79 -5.40 -22.98
N LEU A 208 -9.05 -5.31 -22.53
CA LEU A 208 -10.12 -6.26 -22.76
C LEU A 208 -11.37 -5.47 -23.22
N PRO A 209 -11.54 -5.20 -24.53
CA PRO A 209 -12.64 -4.37 -25.04
C PRO A 209 -14.05 -4.85 -24.68
N GLY A 210 -14.22 -6.14 -24.38
CA GLY A 210 -15.48 -6.75 -23.94
C GLY A 210 -15.69 -6.77 -22.42
N ALA A 211 -14.91 -6.03 -21.63
CA ALA A 211 -15.04 -5.99 -20.17
C ALA A 211 -16.43 -5.51 -19.74
N THR A 212 -17.11 -6.30 -18.90
CA THR A 212 -18.43 -5.95 -18.33
C THR A 212 -18.28 -4.98 -17.15
N GLU A 213 -19.36 -4.31 -16.75
CA GLU A 213 -19.34 -3.46 -15.55
C GLU A 213 -19.15 -4.27 -14.25
N PRO A 214 -18.47 -3.68 -13.24
CA PRO A 214 -18.44 -4.24 -11.91
C PRO A 214 -19.80 -4.09 -11.20
N VAL A 215 -20.01 -4.89 -10.14
CA VAL A 215 -21.22 -4.94 -9.31
C VAL A 215 -20.98 -4.55 -7.87
#